data_AF-A0A812Z6X5-F1
#
_entry.id   AF-A0A812Z6X5-F1
#
_cell.length_a   1.000
_cell.length_b   1.000
_cell.length_c   1.000
_cell.angle_alpha   90.00
_cell.angle_beta   90.00
_cell.angle_gamma   90.00
#
_symmetry.space_group_name_H-M   'P 1'
#
loop_
_entity.id
_entity.type
_entity.pdbx_description
1 polymer ?
#
loop_
_entity_poly.entity_id
_entity_poly.type
_entity_poly.pdbx_seq_one_letter_code
_entity_poly.pdbx_strand_id
1 'polypeptide(L)'
;MADPGPVCKTFGLDPVVNRYCTIDGIITVVDAAHFLTQLSRKRPEGAVNEPAQQVAFADKVLLNKVDAVSRDKAQKTIAAIRSINAFAPVVECSLSLKPDAVPVEELVSIEAFDLTRLLTVESEQGEVDLAVPESHAAGHEHSHDHSHSHSCEDPTCTDPSHGAHHGHSHDADCRGSDSSCDHDTHDTHTHHDTDIGSMVLELKDVPMDIPRFNHLLDELLERSVDLYRYKGILACAQGGKVVRLVLQGVHDMLDLSFSGEWPSEKPLRTQVVLIGRKLDKAALEQRFRECALLPDVV
;
A
#
# COMPACT_ATOMS: atom_id res chain seq x y z
N MET A 1 -11.39 5.97 -19.80
CA MET A 1 -10.53 4.79 -19.61
C MET A 1 -11.32 3.73 -18.85
N ALA A 2 -10.86 2.47 -18.85
CA ALA A 2 -11.55 1.40 -18.14
C ALA A 2 -11.40 1.55 -16.61
N ASP A 3 -12.50 1.38 -15.89
CA ASP A 3 -12.58 1.31 -14.44
C ASP A 3 -12.87 -0.15 -14.04
N PRO A 4 -12.02 -0.79 -13.20
CA PRO A 4 -12.27 -2.14 -12.71
C PRO A 4 -13.55 -2.29 -11.88
N GLY A 5 -14.00 -1.24 -11.19
CA GLY A 5 -15.13 -1.28 -10.26
C GLY A 5 -16.44 -1.79 -10.89
N PRO A 6 -16.96 -1.13 -11.95
CA PRO A 6 -18.18 -1.57 -12.64
C PRO A 6 -18.10 -3.00 -13.19
N VAL A 7 -16.92 -3.42 -13.67
CA VAL A 7 -16.72 -4.80 -14.15
C VAL A 7 -16.88 -5.78 -12.98
N CYS A 8 -16.25 -5.49 -11.84
CA CYS A 8 -16.39 -6.33 -10.65
C CYS A 8 -17.86 -6.46 -10.22
N LYS A 9 -18.61 -5.35 -10.24
CA LYS A 9 -20.04 -5.33 -9.92
C LYS A 9 -20.87 -6.26 -10.80
N THR A 10 -20.58 -6.33 -12.09
CA THR A 10 -21.30 -7.23 -13.01
C THR A 10 -21.12 -8.69 -12.62
N PHE A 11 -19.90 -9.13 -12.29
CA PHE A 11 -19.66 -10.52 -11.91
C PHE A 11 -20.16 -10.86 -10.49
N GLY A 12 -20.17 -9.89 -9.58
CA GLY A 12 -20.66 -10.11 -8.20
C GLY A 12 -22.18 -10.07 -8.06
N LEU A 13 -22.85 -9.11 -8.71
CA LEU A 13 -24.27 -8.82 -8.50
C LEU A 13 -25.21 -9.47 -9.52
N ASP A 14 -24.74 -9.77 -10.74
CA ASP A 14 -25.60 -10.41 -11.75
C ASP A 14 -25.75 -11.91 -11.44
N PRO A 15 -26.96 -12.39 -11.11
CA PRO A 15 -27.18 -13.77 -10.69
C PRO A 15 -26.94 -14.79 -11.81
N VAL A 16 -27.00 -14.38 -13.08
CA VAL A 16 -26.68 -15.25 -14.22
C VAL A 16 -25.17 -15.40 -14.34
N VAL A 17 -24.43 -14.30 -14.22
CA VAL A 17 -22.96 -14.32 -14.35
C VAL A 17 -22.32 -15.02 -13.15
N ASN A 18 -22.71 -14.65 -11.93
CA ASN A 18 -22.17 -15.22 -10.69
C ASN A 18 -22.36 -16.75 -10.63
N ARG A 19 -23.42 -17.28 -11.26
CA ARG A 19 -23.66 -18.72 -11.34
C ARG A 19 -22.59 -19.50 -12.12
N TYR A 20 -21.96 -18.87 -13.12
CA TYR A 20 -21.02 -19.55 -14.03
C TYR A 20 -19.58 -19.04 -13.93
N CYS A 21 -19.39 -17.83 -13.40
CA CYS A 21 -18.10 -17.17 -13.34
C CYS A 21 -17.87 -16.58 -11.95
N THR A 22 -16.67 -16.74 -11.42
CA THR A 22 -16.18 -16.04 -10.24
C THR A 22 -14.97 -15.19 -10.62
N ILE A 23 -14.75 -14.10 -9.89
CA ILE A 23 -13.53 -13.30 -10.07
C ILE A 23 -12.43 -13.98 -9.26
N ASP A 24 -11.34 -14.36 -9.94
CA ASP A 24 -10.15 -14.91 -9.28
C ASP A 24 -9.24 -13.80 -8.71
N GLY A 25 -9.01 -12.73 -9.48
CA GLY A 25 -8.19 -11.60 -9.06
C GLY A 25 -8.09 -10.50 -10.12
N ILE A 26 -7.62 -9.33 -9.71
CA ILE A 26 -7.39 -8.18 -10.59
C ILE A 26 -5.88 -8.03 -10.83
N ILE A 27 -5.44 -8.21 -12.07
CA ILE A 27 -4.03 -8.06 -12.46
C ILE A 27 -3.86 -6.70 -13.15
N THR A 28 -2.89 -5.91 -12.68
CA THR A 28 -2.57 -4.63 -13.30
C THR A 28 -1.17 -4.63 -13.87
N VAL A 29 -1.06 -4.33 -15.16
CA VAL A 29 0.24 -4.18 -15.84
C VAL A 29 0.64 -2.71 -15.81
N VAL A 30 1.80 -2.43 -15.22
CA VAL A 30 2.36 -1.08 -15.09
C VAL A 30 3.58 -0.95 -15.99
N ASP A 31 3.61 0.08 -16.84
CA ASP A 31 4.77 0.40 -17.68
C ASP A 31 5.80 1.23 -16.89
N ALA A 32 6.96 0.64 -16.59
CA ALA A 32 8.02 1.28 -15.81
C ALA A 32 8.55 2.58 -16.45
N ALA A 33 8.48 2.72 -17.78
CA ALA A 33 8.96 3.92 -18.46
C ALA A 33 8.01 5.11 -18.31
N HIS A 34 6.70 4.87 -18.18
CA HIS A 34 5.69 5.92 -18.30
C HIS A 34 4.84 6.14 -17.05
N PHE A 35 4.80 5.18 -16.12
CA PHE A 35 3.87 5.23 -14.97
C PHE A 35 4.02 6.51 -14.14
N LEU A 36 5.23 6.86 -13.70
CA LEU A 36 5.47 8.07 -12.90
C LEU A 36 5.02 9.35 -13.62
N THR A 37 5.24 9.41 -14.94
CA THR A 37 4.80 10.53 -15.77
C THR A 37 3.27 10.60 -15.83
N GLN A 38 2.60 9.46 -16.01
CA GLN A 38 1.13 9.38 -16.04
C GLN A 38 0.51 9.72 -14.68
N LEU A 39 1.14 9.25 -13.60
CA LEU A 39 0.71 9.48 -12.23
C LEU A 39 0.73 10.97 -11.87
N SER A 40 1.74 11.69 -12.36
CA SER A 40 1.99 13.12 -12.09
C SER A 40 1.26 14.08 -13.04
N ARG A 41 0.47 13.56 -14.01
CA ARG A 41 -0.29 14.44 -14.92
C ARG A 41 -1.34 15.22 -14.13
N LYS A 42 -1.36 16.54 -14.32
CA LYS A 42 -2.40 17.40 -13.77
C LYS A 42 -3.76 17.00 -14.32
N ARG A 43 -4.75 16.96 -13.43
CA ARG A 43 -6.13 16.62 -13.75
C ARG A 43 -7.06 17.75 -13.33
N PRO A 44 -8.26 17.84 -13.93
CA PRO A 44 -9.32 18.70 -13.42
C PRO A 44 -9.62 18.41 -11.95
N GLU A 45 -10.04 19.43 -11.22
CA GLU A 45 -10.38 19.31 -9.80
C GLU A 45 -11.50 18.27 -9.61
N GLY A 46 -11.30 17.34 -8.68
CA GLY A 46 -12.22 16.25 -8.40
C GLY A 46 -12.05 14.99 -9.26
N ALA A 47 -11.36 15.07 -10.41
CA ALA A 47 -11.12 13.91 -11.26
C ALA A 47 -10.26 12.85 -10.57
N VAL A 48 -10.55 11.57 -10.84
CA VAL A 48 -9.82 10.43 -10.29
C VAL A 48 -8.50 10.24 -11.04
N ASN A 49 -7.44 9.90 -10.31
CA ASN A 49 -6.18 9.49 -10.91
C ASN A 49 -6.29 8.05 -11.43
N GLU A 50 -6.63 7.86 -12.71
CA GLU A 50 -6.98 6.55 -13.27
C GLU A 50 -5.86 5.50 -13.16
N PRO A 51 -4.58 5.80 -13.43
CA PRO A 51 -3.47 4.90 -13.17
C PRO A 51 -3.38 4.50 -11.69
N ALA A 52 -3.59 5.44 -10.77
CA ALA A 52 -3.56 5.14 -9.34
C ALA A 52 -4.76 4.28 -8.92
N GLN A 53 -5.95 4.56 -9.45
CA GLN A 53 -7.16 3.79 -9.22
C GLN A 53 -6.97 2.34 -9.68
N GLN A 54 -6.42 2.12 -10.88
CA GLN A 54 -6.16 0.76 -11.39
C GLN A 54 -5.20 -0.02 -10.49
N VAL A 55 -4.13 0.62 -10.01
CA VAL A 55 -3.20 0.02 -9.04
C VAL A 55 -3.87 -0.26 -7.69
N ALA A 56 -4.79 0.60 -7.26
CA ALA A 56 -5.53 0.41 -6.01
C ALA A 56 -6.44 -0.82 -6.02
N PHE A 57 -6.99 -1.19 -7.18
CA PHE A 57 -7.79 -2.41 -7.33
C PHE A 57 -6.96 -3.69 -7.49
N ALA A 58 -5.68 -3.57 -7.83
CA ALA A 58 -4.84 -4.70 -8.17
C ALA A 58 -4.64 -5.67 -7.00
N ASP A 59 -4.85 -6.95 -7.26
CA ASP A 59 -4.41 -8.05 -6.39
C ASP A 59 -2.97 -8.45 -6.70
N LYS A 60 -2.50 -8.24 -7.94
CA LYS A 60 -1.11 -8.43 -8.38
C LYS A 60 -0.73 -7.37 -9.41
N VAL A 61 0.48 -6.82 -9.28
CA VAL A 61 1.01 -5.81 -10.20
C VAL A 61 2.19 -6.38 -10.97
N LEU A 62 2.14 -6.28 -12.29
CA LEU A 62 3.24 -6.64 -13.19
C LEU A 62 3.94 -5.36 -13.64
N LEU A 63 5.13 -5.10 -13.13
CA LEU A 63 5.95 -3.98 -13.55
C LEU A 63 6.72 -4.37 -14.82
N ASN A 64 6.16 -3.99 -15.98
CA ASN A 64 6.69 -4.34 -17.29
C ASN A 64 7.69 -3.29 -17.81
N LYS A 65 8.50 -3.68 -18.79
CA LYS A 65 9.52 -2.87 -19.46
C LYS A 65 10.64 -2.39 -18.54
N VAL A 66 11.01 -3.20 -17.54
CA VAL A 66 12.13 -2.88 -16.64
C VAL A 66 13.47 -2.81 -17.37
N ASP A 67 13.57 -3.39 -18.58
CA ASP A 67 14.73 -3.28 -19.48
C ASP A 67 14.88 -1.90 -20.13
N ALA A 68 13.79 -1.13 -20.21
CA ALA A 68 13.79 0.19 -20.86
C ALA A 68 14.11 1.34 -19.90
N VAL A 69 14.37 1.05 -18.62
CA VAL A 69 14.57 2.07 -17.57
C VAL A 69 15.76 1.74 -16.69
N SER A 70 16.32 2.76 -16.02
CA SER A 70 17.32 2.55 -14.98
C SER A 70 16.71 1.86 -13.75
N ARG A 71 17.56 1.17 -12.98
CA ARG A 71 17.14 0.53 -11.72
C ARG A 71 16.56 1.52 -10.71
N ASP A 72 17.12 2.72 -10.65
CA ASP A 72 16.60 3.82 -9.82
C ASP A 72 15.16 4.20 -10.20
N LYS A 73 14.89 4.37 -11.52
CA LYS A 73 13.54 4.68 -11.99
C LYS A 73 12.55 3.54 -11.73
N ALA A 74 12.99 2.28 -11.87
CA ALA A 74 12.18 1.12 -11.52
C ALA A 74 11.84 1.12 -10.01
N GLN A 75 12.83 1.34 -9.14
CA GLN A 75 12.62 1.43 -7.68
C GLN A 75 11.69 2.57 -7.28
N LYS A 76 11.84 3.76 -7.89
CA LYS A 76 10.90 4.89 -7.70
C LYS A 76 9.48 4.52 -8.13
N THR A 77 9.33 3.77 -9.23
CA THR A 77 8.04 3.28 -9.70
C THR A 77 7.43 2.28 -8.72
N ILE A 78 8.21 1.34 -8.19
CA ILE A 78 7.77 0.39 -7.17
C ILE A 78 7.33 1.13 -5.89
N ALA A 79 8.10 2.13 -5.45
CA ALA A 79 7.75 2.95 -4.29
C ALA A 79 6.40 3.67 -4.50
N ALA A 80 6.16 4.23 -5.68
CA ALA A 80 4.88 4.85 -6.03
C ALA A 80 3.71 3.84 -6.08
N ILE A 81 3.95 2.61 -6.59
CA ILE A 81 2.95 1.54 -6.55
C ILE A 81 2.61 1.19 -5.09
N ARG A 82 3.64 1.02 -4.24
CA ARG A 82 3.48 0.66 -2.82
C ARG A 82 2.80 1.75 -1.99
N SER A 83 3.01 3.03 -2.31
CA SER A 83 2.28 4.11 -1.63
C SER A 83 0.78 4.08 -1.89
N ILE A 84 0.37 3.57 -3.06
CA ILE A 84 -1.04 3.41 -3.45
C ILE A 84 -1.60 2.12 -2.88
N ASN A 85 -0.92 1.00 -3.13
CA ASN A 85 -1.33 -0.34 -2.73
C ASN A 85 -0.13 -1.08 -2.12
N ALA A 86 -0.03 -1.07 -0.80
CA ALA A 86 1.07 -1.70 -0.08
C ALA A 86 1.04 -3.24 -0.15
N PHE A 87 -0.12 -3.83 -0.45
CA PHE A 87 -0.40 -5.26 -0.27
C PHE A 87 -0.29 -6.08 -1.57
N ALA A 88 -0.45 -5.45 -2.73
CA ALA A 88 -0.30 -6.15 -4.00
C ALA A 88 1.16 -6.58 -4.23
N PRO A 89 1.44 -7.86 -4.53
CA PRO A 89 2.76 -8.29 -4.97
C PRO A 89 3.14 -7.59 -6.27
N VAL A 90 4.39 -7.13 -6.37
CA VAL A 90 4.92 -6.50 -7.57
C VAL A 90 5.93 -7.44 -8.20
N VAL A 91 5.66 -7.89 -9.43
CA VAL A 91 6.56 -8.76 -10.21
C VAL A 91 7.18 -7.94 -11.33
N GLU A 92 8.50 -7.83 -11.32
CA GLU A 92 9.25 -7.19 -12.40
C GLU A 92 9.35 -8.11 -13.62
N CYS A 93 8.89 -7.64 -14.77
CA CYS A 93 8.91 -8.40 -16.01
C CYS A 93 9.38 -7.57 -17.21
N SER A 94 9.94 -8.26 -18.20
CA SER A 94 10.37 -7.66 -19.46
C SER A 94 10.41 -8.75 -20.52
N LEU A 95 9.88 -8.44 -21.70
CA LEU A 95 9.95 -9.34 -22.85
C LEU A 95 11.40 -9.66 -23.26
N SER A 96 12.32 -8.71 -23.09
CA SER A 96 13.70 -8.82 -23.57
C SER A 96 14.62 -9.55 -22.57
N LEU A 97 14.41 -9.35 -21.26
CA LEU A 97 15.32 -9.85 -20.21
C LEU A 97 14.75 -11.05 -19.46
N LYS A 98 13.43 -11.09 -19.25
CA LYS A 98 12.76 -12.08 -18.41
C LYS A 98 11.40 -12.47 -19.01
N PRO A 99 11.36 -13.09 -20.20
CA PRO A 99 10.11 -13.50 -20.84
C PRO A 99 9.32 -14.50 -19.99
N ASP A 100 10.01 -15.32 -19.20
CA ASP A 100 9.41 -16.36 -18.33
C ASP A 100 9.14 -15.88 -16.90
N ALA A 101 9.34 -14.58 -16.59
CA ALA A 101 9.10 -14.06 -15.23
C ALA A 101 7.62 -14.09 -14.81
N VAL A 102 6.71 -14.35 -15.74
CA VAL A 102 5.27 -14.35 -15.50
C VAL A 102 4.66 -15.59 -16.16
N PRO A 103 4.82 -16.79 -15.56
CA PRO A 103 4.12 -17.97 -16.04
C PRO A 103 2.61 -17.77 -15.92
N VAL A 104 1.85 -18.30 -16.88
CA VAL A 104 0.38 -18.09 -16.97
C VAL A 104 -0.31 -18.68 -15.73
N GLU A 105 0.25 -19.74 -15.18
CA GLU A 105 -0.19 -20.42 -13.97
C GLU A 105 -0.05 -19.55 -12.71
N GLU A 106 0.75 -18.48 -12.75
CA GLU A 106 0.82 -17.49 -11.66
C GLU A 106 -0.13 -16.30 -11.88
N LEU A 107 -0.70 -16.18 -13.08
CA LEU A 107 -1.72 -15.19 -13.43
C LEU A 107 -3.14 -15.72 -13.23
N VAL A 108 -3.30 -17.03 -13.32
CA VAL A 108 -4.55 -17.75 -13.09
C VAL A 108 -4.43 -18.45 -11.74
N SER A 109 -5.49 -18.51 -10.93
CA SER A 109 -5.43 -19.02 -9.55
C SER A 109 -4.65 -18.11 -8.60
N ILE A 110 -4.79 -16.80 -8.79
CA ILE A 110 -4.35 -15.82 -7.78
C ILE A 110 -5.14 -16.04 -6.50
N GLU A 111 -6.38 -16.57 -6.61
CA GLU A 111 -7.23 -16.89 -5.47
C GLU A 111 -7.39 -15.66 -4.58
N ALA A 112 -7.31 -14.46 -5.18
CA ALA A 112 -7.32 -13.20 -4.45
C ALA A 112 -8.69 -12.90 -3.82
N PHE A 113 -9.71 -13.61 -4.30
CA PHE A 113 -11.06 -13.66 -3.76
C PHE A 113 -11.37 -15.00 -3.07
N ASP A 114 -10.44 -15.97 -3.08
CA ASP A 114 -10.59 -17.24 -2.36
C ASP A 114 -10.14 -17.06 -0.91
N LEU A 115 -11.13 -17.17 -0.04
CA LEU A 115 -11.04 -17.01 1.41
C LEU A 115 -10.06 -18.00 2.05
N THR A 116 -9.71 -19.08 1.34
CA THR A 116 -8.93 -20.23 1.85
C THR A 116 -7.43 -19.98 1.85
N ARG A 117 -6.90 -19.09 1.01
CA ARG A 117 -5.44 -18.89 0.89
C ARG A 117 -4.86 -17.80 1.78
N LEU A 118 -5.71 -16.87 2.25
CA LEU A 118 -5.42 -16.14 3.50
C LEU A 118 -5.12 -17.11 4.65
N LEU A 119 -5.56 -18.38 4.55
CA LEU A 119 -5.41 -19.42 5.58
C LEU A 119 -4.19 -20.32 5.42
N THR A 120 -3.62 -20.46 4.21
CA THR A 120 -2.53 -21.43 3.96
C THR A 120 -1.14 -20.83 4.08
N VAL A 121 -0.97 -19.54 3.84
CA VAL A 121 0.26 -18.83 4.25
C VAL A 121 0.41 -18.88 5.79
N GLU A 122 -0.70 -19.02 6.53
CA GLU A 122 -0.74 -19.19 8.00
C GLU A 122 -0.24 -20.56 8.51
N SER A 123 -0.08 -21.55 7.62
CA SER A 123 0.26 -22.94 8.01
C SER A 123 1.75 -23.24 7.95
N GLU A 124 2.55 -22.43 7.25
CA GLU A 124 4.01 -22.62 7.14
C GLU A 124 4.82 -21.54 7.87
N GLN A 125 4.22 -20.39 8.16
CA GLN A 125 4.88 -19.28 8.87
C GLN A 125 4.00 -18.89 10.06
N GLY A 126 4.42 -19.26 11.27
CA GLY A 126 3.66 -19.12 12.52
C GLY A 126 3.44 -17.70 13.02
N GLU A 127 3.18 -16.73 12.15
CA GLU A 127 2.92 -15.34 12.50
C GLU A 127 1.71 -14.85 11.69
N VAL A 128 0.65 -14.47 12.40
CA VAL A 128 -0.52 -13.84 11.76
C VAL A 128 -0.08 -12.45 11.41
N ASP A 129 0.36 -12.21 10.18
CA ASP A 129 0.49 -10.88 9.59
C ASP A 129 -0.15 -10.93 8.20
N LEU A 130 -1.18 -10.12 7.95
CA LEU A 130 -1.44 -9.66 6.58
C LEU A 130 -0.16 -8.95 6.19
N ALA A 131 0.73 -9.67 5.49
CA ALA A 131 2.08 -9.25 5.21
C ALA A 131 2.07 -7.80 4.72
N VAL A 132 2.36 -6.88 5.63
CA VAL A 132 2.98 -5.63 5.26
C VAL A 132 4.35 -6.11 4.84
N PRO A 133 4.73 -6.09 3.55
CA PRO A 133 6.11 -6.34 3.22
C PRO A 133 6.89 -5.33 4.04
N GLU A 134 7.65 -5.81 5.03
CA GLU A 134 8.63 -4.98 5.70
C GLU A 134 9.37 -4.32 4.56
N SER A 135 9.26 -2.99 4.50
CA SER A 135 10.12 -2.21 3.64
C SER A 135 11.52 -2.58 4.08
N HIS A 136 12.19 -3.45 3.35
CA HIS A 136 13.63 -3.52 3.35
C HIS A 136 14.13 -2.16 2.84
N ALA A 137 14.07 -1.15 3.71
CA ALA A 137 15.16 -0.22 3.87
C ALA A 137 16.36 -1.10 4.22
N ALA A 138 16.96 -1.70 3.18
CA ALA A 138 18.29 -2.24 3.27
C ALA A 138 19.15 -1.07 3.74
N GLY A 139 19.45 -1.06 5.03
CA GLY A 139 20.37 -0.14 5.65
C GLY A 139 21.71 -0.34 4.97
N HIS A 140 21.96 0.46 3.94
CA HIS A 140 23.30 0.69 3.46
C HIS A 140 23.95 1.59 4.51
N GLU A 141 24.66 0.97 5.45
CA GLU A 141 25.55 1.65 6.38
C GLU A 141 26.62 2.38 5.56
N HIS A 142 26.42 3.68 5.35
CA HIS A 142 27.49 4.57 4.95
C HIS A 142 28.08 5.17 6.23
N SER A 143 29.27 4.69 6.59
CA SER A 143 30.15 5.33 7.56
C SER A 143 30.49 6.73 7.09
N HIS A 144 29.84 7.73 7.68
CA HIS A 144 30.23 9.12 7.54
C HIS A 144 31.03 9.53 8.77
N ASP A 145 32.32 9.83 8.55
CA ASP A 145 33.17 10.51 9.52
C ASP A 145 32.54 11.89 9.85
N HIS A 146 32.04 12.04 11.06
CA HIS A 146 31.58 13.31 11.58
C HIS A 146 32.76 14.08 12.17
N SER A 147 33.29 15.05 11.42
CA SER A 147 34.15 16.09 11.99
C SER A 147 33.28 17.03 12.84
N HIS A 148 33.34 16.89 14.17
CA HIS A 148 32.70 17.81 15.11
C HIS A 148 33.40 19.18 15.05
N SER A 149 32.67 20.22 14.65
CA SER A 149 33.10 21.60 14.90
C SER A 149 32.73 21.97 16.34
N HIS A 150 33.73 22.15 17.19
CA HIS A 150 33.56 22.74 18.50
C HIS A 150 33.60 24.26 18.36
N SER A 151 32.53 24.92 18.83
CA SER A 151 32.54 26.36 19.08
C SER A 151 33.50 26.64 20.24
N CYS A 152 34.58 27.39 19.99
CA CYS A 152 35.46 27.92 21.03
C CYS A 152 35.26 29.44 21.13
N GLU A 153 34.97 29.94 22.32
CA GLU A 153 34.79 31.37 22.60
C GLU A 153 36.08 32.00 23.18
N ASP A 154 37.24 31.66 22.62
CA ASP A 154 38.53 32.25 22.99
C ASP A 154 39.10 33.08 21.83
N PRO A 155 39.24 34.41 21.98
CA PRO A 155 39.74 35.31 20.92
C PRO A 155 41.25 35.23 20.67
N THR A 156 41.98 34.30 21.30
CA THR A 156 43.45 34.16 21.14
C THR A 156 43.92 32.76 20.73
N CYS A 157 43.01 31.87 20.34
CA CYS A 157 43.36 30.54 19.84
C CYS A 157 44.16 30.65 18.52
N THR A 158 45.34 30.02 18.46
CA THR A 158 46.27 30.05 17.31
C THR A 158 46.47 28.64 16.71
N ASP A 159 45.40 27.86 16.66
CA ASP A 159 45.41 26.51 16.08
C ASP A 159 45.27 26.55 14.54
N PRO A 160 46.06 25.79 13.74
CA PRO A 160 46.02 25.82 12.28
C PRO A 160 44.75 25.22 11.63
N SER A 161 43.82 24.70 12.43
CA SER A 161 42.65 23.94 11.96
C SER A 161 41.44 24.80 11.55
N HIS A 162 41.47 26.12 11.77
CA HIS A 162 40.39 27.05 11.38
C HIS A 162 40.73 27.81 10.09
N GLY A 163 40.56 27.13 8.95
CA GLY A 163 40.73 27.71 7.62
C GLY A 163 39.43 28.22 7.00
N ALA A 164 39.37 29.55 6.79
CA ALA A 164 38.59 30.28 5.78
C ALA A 164 37.06 30.06 5.69
N HIS A 165 36.31 31.07 6.15
CA HIS A 165 34.91 31.30 5.79
C HIS A 165 34.77 31.58 4.28
N HIS A 166 33.95 30.78 3.58
CA HIS A 166 33.36 31.16 2.29
C HIS A 166 31.85 31.35 2.46
N GLY A 167 31.40 32.60 2.44
CA GLY A 167 29.99 32.96 2.32
C GLY A 167 29.54 32.84 0.86
N HIS A 168 28.40 32.19 0.63
CA HIS A 168 27.72 32.23 -0.66
C HIS A 168 26.54 33.21 -0.59
N SER A 169 26.80 34.42 -1.11
CA SER A 169 25.77 35.34 -1.59
C SER A 169 25.45 34.94 -3.04
N HIS A 170 24.16 34.81 -3.35
CA HIS A 170 23.68 34.63 -4.71
C HIS A 170 23.48 36.00 -5.34
N ASP A 171 24.41 36.41 -6.20
CA ASP A 171 24.19 37.46 -7.20
C ASP A 171 24.17 36.82 -8.60
N ALA A 172 23.12 37.15 -9.33
CA ALA A 172 22.87 36.71 -10.69
C ALA A 172 23.79 37.44 -11.67
N ASP A 173 24.53 36.68 -12.50
CA ASP A 173 24.98 37.12 -13.84
C ASP A 173 25.56 35.92 -14.61
N CYS A 174 24.73 35.24 -15.40
CA CYS A 174 25.16 34.18 -16.29
C CYS A 174 25.53 34.76 -17.68
N ARG A 175 26.83 34.86 -17.97
CA ARG A 175 27.36 35.01 -19.33
C ARG A 175 28.23 33.80 -19.69
N GLY A 176 27.64 32.90 -20.48
CA GLY A 176 28.24 31.96 -21.46
C GLY A 176 29.52 31.18 -21.10
N SER A 177 29.41 29.85 -20.99
CA SER A 177 29.90 28.87 -22.00
C SER A 177 29.86 27.46 -21.41
N ASP A 178 29.23 26.54 -22.13
CA ASP A 178 29.39 25.08 -22.12
C ASP A 178 30.06 24.43 -20.90
N SER A 179 29.24 23.90 -19.99
CA SER A 179 29.49 22.64 -19.25
C SER A 179 28.24 22.27 -18.45
N SER A 180 27.74 21.05 -18.66
CA SER A 180 26.60 20.44 -17.99
C SER A 180 26.83 20.36 -16.48
N CYS A 181 26.12 21.18 -15.72
CA CYS A 181 26.00 21.03 -14.27
C CYS A 181 24.67 20.31 -13.97
N ASP A 182 24.75 18.97 -13.93
CA ASP A 182 23.74 18.11 -13.31
C ASP A 182 23.71 18.40 -11.82
N HIS A 183 22.70 19.14 -11.38
CA HIS A 183 22.36 19.24 -9.96
C HIS A 183 21.37 18.12 -9.62
N ASP A 184 21.92 16.98 -9.20
CA ASP A 184 21.18 15.94 -8.48
C ASP A 184 20.79 16.47 -7.10
N THR A 185 19.60 17.08 -7.02
CA THR A 185 18.93 17.34 -5.75
C THR A 185 18.36 16.02 -5.24
N HIS A 186 19.02 15.45 -4.23
CA HIS A 186 18.47 14.38 -3.40
C HIS A 186 17.26 14.85 -2.59
N ASP A 187 16.38 13.89 -2.29
CA ASP A 187 15.22 13.97 -1.40
C ASP A 187 14.03 14.81 -1.85
N THR A 188 13.33 14.30 -2.84
CA THR A 188 11.86 14.38 -2.84
C THR A 188 11.31 12.97 -2.68
N HIS A 189 10.78 12.64 -1.50
CA HIS A 189 9.66 11.71 -1.45
C HIS A 189 8.60 12.30 -2.38
N THR A 190 8.51 11.80 -3.62
CA THR A 190 7.43 12.13 -4.53
C THR A 190 6.15 11.57 -3.92
N HIS A 191 5.56 12.34 -3.01
CA HIS A 191 4.16 12.22 -2.67
C HIS A 191 3.41 12.57 -3.95
N HIS A 192 3.17 11.55 -4.76
CA HIS A 192 2.25 11.69 -5.87
C HIS A 192 0.91 12.06 -5.24
N ASP A 193 0.42 13.25 -5.57
CA ASP A 193 -0.86 13.81 -5.11
C ASP A 193 -2.02 13.04 -5.77
N THR A 194 -2.12 11.76 -5.44
CA THR A 194 -3.09 10.83 -6.00
C THR A 194 -4.36 10.83 -5.19
N ASP A 195 -4.39 11.45 -4.00
CA ASP A 195 -5.41 11.32 -2.96
C ASP A 195 -5.68 9.86 -2.49
N ILE A 196 -5.03 8.86 -3.11
CA ILE A 196 -5.29 7.43 -2.92
C ILE A 196 -4.15 6.82 -2.12
N GLY A 197 -4.51 6.07 -1.08
CA GLY A 197 -3.56 5.33 -0.28
C GLY A 197 -4.17 4.09 0.35
N SER A 198 -3.31 3.35 1.06
CA SER A 198 -3.69 2.18 1.83
C SER A 198 -3.44 2.38 3.32
N MET A 199 -4.24 1.70 4.15
CA MET A 199 -4.11 1.72 5.60
C MET A 199 -4.49 0.36 6.20
N VAL A 200 -3.98 0.10 7.39
CA VAL A 200 -4.29 -1.09 8.19
C VAL A 200 -4.98 -0.65 9.46
N LEU A 201 -6.12 -1.27 9.75
CA LEU A 201 -6.81 -1.20 11.03
C LEU A 201 -6.54 -2.49 11.77
N GLU A 202 -6.06 -2.38 13.01
CA GLU A 202 -5.68 -3.54 13.80
C GLU A 202 -6.24 -3.46 15.22
N LEU A 203 -6.71 -4.61 15.71
CA LEU A 203 -7.13 -4.82 17.09
C LEU A 203 -6.47 -6.11 17.60
N LYS A 204 -5.75 -6.01 18.72
CA LYS A 204 -5.04 -7.11 19.38
C LYS A 204 -5.75 -7.50 20.67
N ASP A 205 -5.71 -8.78 21.00
CA ASP A 205 -6.08 -9.38 22.29
C ASP A 205 -7.55 -9.20 22.73
N VAL A 206 -8.38 -8.57 21.90
CA VAL A 206 -9.79 -8.27 22.20
C VAL A 206 -10.67 -8.72 21.04
N PRO A 207 -11.77 -9.45 21.29
CA PRO A 207 -12.71 -9.83 20.25
C PRO A 207 -13.49 -8.60 19.75
N MET A 208 -13.89 -8.66 18.49
CA MET A 208 -14.68 -7.63 17.84
C MET A 208 -16.18 -7.87 18.03
N ASP A 209 -16.91 -6.80 18.32
CA ASP A 209 -18.37 -6.78 18.35
C ASP A 209 -18.92 -6.73 16.90
N ILE A 210 -19.57 -7.82 16.47
CA ILE A 210 -20.10 -7.92 15.10
C ILE A 210 -21.14 -6.81 14.81
N PRO A 211 -22.13 -6.54 15.68
CA PRO A 211 -23.08 -5.45 15.43
C PRO A 211 -22.45 -4.07 15.24
N ARG A 212 -21.50 -3.68 16.12
CA ARG A 212 -20.79 -2.39 15.99
C ARG A 212 -19.94 -2.34 14.74
N PHE A 213 -19.28 -3.45 14.40
CA PHE A 213 -18.47 -3.52 13.19
C PHE A 213 -19.32 -3.39 11.93
N ASN A 214 -20.48 -4.06 11.87
CA ASN A 214 -21.40 -3.92 10.74
C ASN A 214 -21.87 -2.47 10.58
N HIS A 215 -22.15 -1.75 11.68
CA HIS A 215 -22.51 -0.34 11.61
C HIS A 215 -21.37 0.54 11.07
N LEU A 216 -20.13 0.27 11.49
CA LEU A 216 -18.94 0.94 10.94
C LEU A 216 -18.79 0.64 9.44
N LEU A 217 -19.04 -0.59 9.02
CA LEU A 217 -19.01 -0.98 7.60
C LEU A 217 -20.08 -0.23 6.80
N ASP A 218 -21.31 -0.11 7.31
CA ASP A 218 -22.38 0.63 6.64
C ASP A 218 -21.99 2.11 6.45
N GLU A 219 -21.46 2.76 7.50
CA GLU A 219 -20.92 4.14 7.44
C GLU A 219 -19.80 4.29 6.38
N LEU A 220 -18.94 3.27 6.27
CA LEU A 220 -17.88 3.24 5.26
C LEU A 220 -18.42 3.07 3.84
N LEU A 221 -19.43 2.22 3.66
CA LEU A 221 -20.04 1.92 2.36
C LEU A 221 -20.90 3.08 1.83
N GLU A 222 -21.43 3.94 2.71
CA GLU A 222 -22.05 5.21 2.30
C GLU A 222 -21.04 6.12 1.57
N ARG A 223 -19.74 5.98 1.87
CA ARG A 223 -18.63 6.65 1.19
C ARG A 223 -17.95 5.77 0.13
N SER A 224 -18.63 4.73 -0.36
CA SER A 224 -18.08 3.70 -1.26
C SER A 224 -17.34 4.21 -2.49
N VAL A 225 -17.68 5.40 -3.01
CA VAL A 225 -17.00 6.01 -4.16
C VAL A 225 -15.49 6.16 -3.93
N ASP A 226 -15.11 6.38 -2.68
CA ASP A 226 -13.73 6.55 -2.25
C ASP A 226 -13.08 5.23 -1.81
N LEU A 227 -13.81 4.13 -1.71
CA LEU A 227 -13.27 2.83 -1.31
C LEU A 227 -13.07 1.94 -2.53
N TYR A 228 -11.84 1.50 -2.77
CA TYR A 228 -11.51 0.67 -3.93
C TYR A 228 -11.43 -0.81 -3.57
N ARG A 229 -10.66 -1.13 -2.52
CA ARG A 229 -10.47 -2.50 -2.08
C ARG A 229 -10.35 -2.57 -0.57
N TYR A 230 -10.91 -3.59 0.01
CA TYR A 230 -10.69 -3.92 1.41
C TYR A 230 -10.67 -5.43 1.61
N LYS A 231 -9.84 -5.86 2.55
CA LYS A 231 -9.69 -7.25 2.95
C LYS A 231 -9.39 -7.30 4.44
N GLY A 232 -9.83 -8.32 5.13
CA GLY A 232 -9.52 -8.45 6.55
C GLY A 232 -9.88 -9.80 7.12
N ILE A 233 -9.29 -10.06 8.28
CA ILE A 233 -9.59 -11.20 9.12
C ILE A 233 -10.07 -10.62 10.45
N LEU A 234 -11.24 -11.04 10.90
CA LEU A 234 -11.87 -10.57 12.13
C LEU A 234 -11.95 -11.72 13.13
N ALA A 235 -11.53 -11.45 14.36
CA ALA A 235 -11.76 -12.31 15.50
C ALA A 235 -12.99 -11.78 16.26
N CYS A 236 -14.15 -12.40 16.08
CA CYS A 236 -15.43 -11.92 16.60
C CYS A 236 -15.98 -12.83 17.69
N ALA A 237 -16.60 -12.27 18.73
CA ALA A 237 -17.31 -13.09 19.71
C ALA A 237 -18.73 -13.41 19.22
N GLN A 238 -19.08 -14.69 19.17
CA GLN A 238 -20.42 -15.15 18.82
C GLN A 238 -20.80 -16.36 19.68
N GLY A 239 -21.90 -16.25 20.44
CA GLY A 239 -22.44 -17.37 21.22
C GLY A 239 -21.48 -17.94 22.29
N GLY A 240 -20.64 -17.10 22.89
CA GLY A 240 -19.66 -17.51 23.92
C GLY A 240 -18.37 -18.13 23.38
N LYS A 241 -18.16 -18.11 22.05
CA LYS A 241 -16.92 -18.50 21.40
C LYS A 241 -16.37 -17.36 20.54
N VAL A 242 -15.07 -17.41 20.26
CA VAL A 242 -14.46 -16.53 19.25
C VAL A 242 -14.46 -17.26 17.92
N VAL A 243 -15.10 -16.64 16.93
CA VAL A 243 -15.17 -17.10 15.55
C VAL A 243 -14.29 -16.22 14.67
N ARG A 244 -13.76 -16.82 13.61
CA ARG A 244 -13.01 -16.12 12.57
C ARG A 244 -13.94 -15.78 11.42
N LEU A 245 -14.03 -14.50 11.08
CA LEU A 245 -14.69 -14.01 9.89
C LEU A 245 -13.66 -13.46 8.91
N VAL A 246 -13.85 -13.70 7.63
CA VAL A 246 -13.05 -13.08 6.58
C VAL A 246 -13.91 -12.04 5.89
N LEU A 247 -13.36 -10.84 5.82
CA LEU A 247 -13.93 -9.68 5.19
C LEU A 247 -13.22 -9.47 3.85
N GLN A 248 -13.98 -9.28 2.79
CA GLN A 248 -13.42 -8.78 1.54
C GLN A 248 -14.44 -7.93 0.80
N GLY A 249 -13.95 -7.00 0.00
CA GLY A 249 -14.83 -6.29 -0.89
C GLY A 249 -14.14 -5.33 -1.84
N VAL A 250 -14.93 -4.95 -2.84
CA VAL A 250 -14.57 -4.04 -3.91
C VAL A 250 -15.68 -3.00 -3.97
N HIS A 251 -15.36 -1.77 -3.60
CA HIS A 251 -16.35 -0.69 -3.57
C HIS A 251 -17.53 -0.98 -2.62
N ASP A 252 -18.75 -1.02 -3.13
CA ASP A 252 -19.99 -1.33 -2.41
C ASP A 252 -20.25 -2.84 -2.27
N MET A 253 -19.49 -3.69 -2.96
CA MET A 253 -19.62 -5.13 -2.82
C MET A 253 -18.84 -5.64 -1.63
N LEU A 254 -19.57 -5.98 -0.58
CA LEU A 254 -19.08 -6.56 0.66
C LEU A 254 -19.40 -8.05 0.70
N ASP A 255 -18.40 -8.85 1.04
CA ASP A 255 -18.56 -10.25 1.43
C ASP A 255 -17.94 -10.45 2.82
N LEU A 256 -18.75 -10.95 3.74
CA LEU A 256 -18.35 -11.29 5.10
C LEU A 256 -18.73 -12.74 5.37
N SER A 257 -17.71 -13.59 5.40
CA SER A 257 -17.88 -15.04 5.42
C SER A 257 -17.25 -15.68 6.64
N PHE A 258 -17.91 -16.69 7.21
CA PHE A 258 -17.39 -17.47 8.34
C PHE A 258 -16.27 -18.40 7.90
N SER A 259 -15.15 -18.38 8.61
CA SER A 259 -13.91 -19.12 8.28
C SER A 259 -13.43 -20.03 9.41
N GLY A 260 -14.33 -20.43 10.31
CA GLY A 260 -14.05 -21.36 11.40
C GLY A 260 -13.95 -20.70 12.78
N GLU A 261 -13.60 -21.50 13.79
CA GLU A 261 -13.32 -21.02 15.14
C GLU A 261 -11.90 -20.43 15.21
N TRP A 262 -11.70 -19.42 16.06
CA TRP A 262 -10.36 -18.89 16.28
C TRP A 262 -9.51 -19.91 17.05
N PRO A 263 -8.26 -20.19 16.63
CA PRO A 263 -7.40 -21.13 17.34
C PRO A 263 -7.13 -20.63 18.76
N SER A 264 -7.41 -21.44 19.78
CA SER A 264 -7.20 -21.07 21.19
C SER A 264 -5.74 -20.86 21.58
N GLU A 265 -4.80 -21.35 20.77
CA GLU A 265 -3.36 -21.22 20.99
C GLU A 265 -2.78 -19.91 20.43
N LYS A 266 -3.52 -19.20 19.58
CA LYS A 266 -3.07 -17.96 18.94
C LYS A 266 -3.69 -16.74 19.61
N PRO A 267 -2.95 -15.62 19.75
CA PRO A 267 -3.52 -14.37 20.23
C PRO A 267 -4.65 -13.91 19.31
N LEU A 268 -5.66 -13.28 19.89
CA LEU A 268 -6.75 -12.69 19.11
C LEU A 268 -6.20 -11.53 18.30
N ARG A 269 -6.39 -11.58 16.98
CA ARG A 269 -5.96 -10.51 16.10
C ARG A 269 -7.02 -10.26 15.05
N THR A 270 -7.51 -9.03 15.01
CA THR A 270 -8.37 -8.55 13.94
C THR A 270 -7.58 -7.55 13.13
N GLN A 271 -7.51 -7.77 11.81
CA GLN A 271 -6.75 -6.93 10.90
C GLN A 271 -7.57 -6.67 9.64
N VAL A 272 -7.74 -5.40 9.31
CA VAL A 272 -8.48 -4.96 8.11
C VAL A 272 -7.62 -3.99 7.33
N VAL A 273 -7.39 -4.31 6.07
CA VAL A 273 -6.73 -3.47 5.08
C VAL A 273 -7.80 -2.71 4.32
N LEU A 274 -7.64 -1.40 4.21
CA LEU A 274 -8.47 -0.51 3.41
C LEU A 274 -7.60 0.20 2.37
N ILE A 275 -8.08 0.26 1.13
CA ILE A 275 -7.45 0.99 0.02
C ILE A 275 -8.50 1.91 -0.58
N GLY A 276 -8.20 3.21 -0.58
CA GLY A 276 -9.19 4.22 -0.96
C GLY A 276 -8.62 5.62 -1.08
N ARG A 277 -9.50 6.55 -1.47
CA ARG A 277 -9.23 7.96 -1.65
C ARG A 277 -9.62 8.73 -0.37
N LYS A 278 -8.80 9.70 0.06
CA LYS A 278 -9.12 10.62 1.18
C LYS A 278 -9.61 9.89 2.45
N LEU A 279 -8.94 8.79 2.79
CA LEU A 279 -9.21 8.03 4.00
C LEU A 279 -8.71 8.81 5.22
N ASP A 280 -9.62 9.14 6.14
CA ASP A 280 -9.25 9.73 7.43
C ASP A 280 -8.77 8.61 8.37
N LYS A 281 -7.45 8.40 8.36
CA LYS A 281 -6.81 7.32 9.12
C LYS A 281 -7.12 7.41 10.61
N ALA A 282 -7.03 8.60 11.18
CA ALA A 282 -7.21 8.81 12.62
C ALA A 282 -8.66 8.54 13.04
N ALA A 283 -9.64 9.05 12.28
CA ALA A 283 -11.05 8.81 12.57
C ALA A 283 -11.40 7.32 12.45
N LEU A 284 -10.94 6.64 11.39
CA LEU A 284 -11.21 5.22 11.18
C LEU A 284 -10.56 4.33 12.24
N GLU A 285 -9.31 4.61 12.63
CA GLU A 285 -8.64 3.90 13.73
C GLU A 285 -9.34 4.09 15.07
N GLN A 286 -9.89 5.28 15.34
CA GLN A 286 -10.66 5.52 16.55
C GLN A 286 -11.97 4.73 16.52
N ARG A 287 -12.74 4.84 15.43
CA ARG A 287 -14.02 4.13 15.28
C ARG A 287 -13.85 2.61 15.33
N PHE A 288 -12.79 2.09 14.71
CA PHE A 288 -12.46 0.67 14.76
C PHE A 288 -12.16 0.17 16.17
N ARG A 289 -11.48 0.98 17.00
CA ARG A 289 -11.26 0.68 18.41
C ARG A 289 -12.54 0.66 19.24
N GLU A 290 -13.53 1.48 18.89
CA GLU A 290 -14.86 1.49 19.55
C GLU A 290 -15.66 0.20 19.27
N CYS A 291 -15.32 -0.54 18.19
CA CYS A 291 -15.90 -1.84 17.87
C CYS A 291 -15.33 -3.00 18.72
N ALA A 292 -14.32 -2.75 19.56
CA ALA A 292 -13.82 -3.75 20.50
C ALA A 292 -14.90 -4.11 21.54
N LEU A 293 -15.09 -5.40 21.80
CA LEU A 293 -15.92 -5.84 22.93
C LEU A 293 -15.23 -5.48 24.24
N LEU A 294 -15.94 -4.75 25.09
CA LEU A 294 -15.44 -4.47 26.44
C LEU A 294 -15.44 -5.76 27.27
N PRO A 295 -14.43 -5.96 28.14
CA PRO A 295 -14.25 -7.20 28.90
C PRO A 295 -15.40 -7.53 29.88
N ASP A 296 -16.34 -6.62 30.12
CA ASP A 296 -17.49 -6.83 31.02
C ASP A 296 -18.66 -7.63 30.37
N VAL A 297 -18.50 -8.13 29.13
CA VAL A 297 -19.56 -8.82 28.37
C VAL A 297 -19.15 -10.23 27.90
N VAL A 298 -18.01 -10.74 28.36
CA VAL A 298 -17.52 -12.11 28.06
C VAL A 298 -18.00 -13.11 29.11
#